data_AF-A0A7S1FQI7-F1
#
_entry.id   AF-A0A7S1FQI7-F1
#
_cell.length_a   1.000
_cell.length_b   1.000
_cell.length_c   1.000
_cell.angle_alpha   90.00
_cell.angle_beta   90.00
_cell.angle_gamma   90.00
#
_symmetry.space_group_name_H-M   'P 1'
#
loop_
_entity.id
_entity.type
_entity.pdbx_description
1 polymer ?
#
loop_
_entity_poly.entity_id
_entity_poly.type
_entity_poly.pdbx_seq_one_letter_code
_entity_poly.pdbx_strand_id
1 'polypeptide(L)'
;EIMDGHLETSHGDDTEVAETPTGPTDQTSSSVDPQGPAADEAPSPSANADASPSPASDPEAPPPPPASDPEPLALTPEAFVLRATMRKYYTGIFALSVAIFVFGVVLFFFPPFVLTQDNVAEAVRTSQSERYGETHARMNDWDVSRVRDATFLFRDNGLNNDISQWDVSKVTKTKGMFDHAYFFNGALGAWDVSNVVSMQLMFRDAAHFNRDISAWDVGKVTGMWSMFESALRFDQNLADWDVARVVDFTKMFKDAASFAQNFCWWERGASLITEIVDGSSSCFCSPTEVFQPADDHATLRAAILEWEEDPRSSKCKYGELSEWDVRPYRSFSSSFDSVSNFDQNIGAWDVSLTTAMDKTFHAAYTFNQNIATWDVSKVQTMRAMFEKAHSFNQPLNSWDTSSCTDINSLFREAKAFHQNLDSWDISRTADLTTTFKDALRFNNALSSWDVARVTSLRSLFLNARRFNGDIAGWDVSRVVDLNYAFAFAFRFAQNIDGWDTSSVLHFGTTFFDAVSFDGGLEAWDTAAGMDLSKMFGYAIRFDGEIGEWDVSRVRDMQYMFYHAREFNQNISGWDVSAVTSCDDVLSWSPLQKNPRFHPWQNATATCSGLELNMHFVHINLGN
;
A
#
# COMPACT_ATOMS: atom_id res chain seq x y z
N GLU A 1 13.06 23.64 -32.47
CA GLU A 1 12.88 24.94 -31.79
C GLU A 1 13.00 24.72 -30.28
N ILE A 2 14.22 24.89 -29.76
CA ILE A 2 14.63 25.79 -28.65
C ILE A 2 13.63 25.89 -27.47
N MET A 3 13.97 25.30 -26.32
CA MET A 3 14.33 25.99 -25.05
C MET A 3 14.82 24.92 -24.04
N ASP A 4 16.11 24.87 -23.69
CA ASP A 4 16.74 25.47 -22.47
C ASP A 4 17.53 24.38 -21.72
N GLY A 5 18.82 24.24 -22.00
CA GLY A 5 19.92 24.82 -21.22
C GLY A 5 19.77 24.78 -19.70
N HIS A 6 20.19 23.68 -19.08
CA HIS A 6 21.01 23.76 -17.86
C HIS A 6 22.01 22.59 -17.75
N LEU A 7 23.17 22.83 -18.36
CA LEU A 7 24.47 22.33 -17.91
C LEU A 7 24.68 22.62 -16.41
N GLU A 8 24.71 21.57 -15.59
CA GLU A 8 25.51 21.49 -14.36
C GLU A 8 26.50 20.32 -14.47
N THR A 9 27.67 20.70 -14.93
CA THR A 9 28.97 20.18 -14.49
C THR A 9 29.00 19.75 -13.00
N SER A 10 29.21 18.46 -12.75
CA SER A 10 29.95 18.04 -11.55
C SER A 10 31.05 17.03 -11.92
N HIS A 11 32.25 17.58 -12.12
CA HIS A 11 33.50 17.05 -11.56
C HIS A 11 33.38 16.59 -10.10
N GLY A 12 33.68 15.33 -9.84
CA GLY A 12 34.30 14.82 -8.61
C GLY A 12 34.88 13.44 -8.90
N ASP A 13 36.17 13.38 -9.22
CA ASP A 13 37.23 12.76 -8.40
C ASP A 13 37.04 11.27 -8.08
N ASP A 14 37.57 10.42 -8.97
CA ASP A 14 38.65 9.46 -8.69
C ASP A 14 39.08 9.30 -7.22
N THR A 15 38.71 8.17 -6.63
CA THR A 15 39.65 7.33 -5.85
C THR A 15 39.16 5.88 -5.64
N GLU A 16 39.50 5.03 -6.60
CA GLU A 16 40.07 3.69 -6.39
C GLU A 16 40.68 3.44 -4.97
N VAL A 17 40.12 2.47 -4.21
CA VAL A 17 40.89 1.62 -3.26
C VAL A 17 40.30 0.19 -3.16
N ALA A 18 40.87 -0.69 -3.97
CA ALA A 18 41.04 -2.14 -3.75
C ALA A 18 41.41 -2.58 -2.30
N GLU A 19 40.70 -3.59 -1.78
CA GLU A 19 41.17 -4.90 -1.23
C GLU A 19 41.10 -5.14 0.31
N THR A 20 40.13 -5.96 0.75
CA THR A 20 40.22 -7.33 1.38
C THR A 20 40.24 -7.35 2.95
N PRO A 21 40.17 -8.51 3.66
CA PRO A 21 38.97 -8.87 4.44
C PRO A 21 39.24 -9.20 5.93
N THR A 22 38.30 -8.95 6.85
CA THR A 22 38.41 -9.52 8.22
C THR A 22 37.07 -9.90 8.86
N GLY A 23 36.82 -11.21 8.83
CA GLY A 23 36.00 -12.06 9.72
C GLY A 23 36.00 -11.76 11.24
N PRO A 24 35.45 -12.67 12.07
CA PRO A 24 34.32 -12.36 12.95
C PRO A 24 34.65 -12.50 14.45
N THR A 25 33.84 -11.86 15.31
CA THR A 25 33.82 -12.10 16.76
C THR A 25 32.41 -12.04 17.36
N ASP A 26 31.73 -13.19 17.33
CA ASP A 26 31.18 -13.88 18.52
C ASP A 26 31.62 -13.33 19.91
N GLN A 27 30.62 -12.98 20.74
CA GLN A 27 30.27 -13.62 22.03
C GLN A 27 29.46 -12.68 22.96
N THR A 28 28.23 -13.09 23.31
CA THR A 28 27.72 -13.52 24.65
C THR A 28 26.91 -12.46 25.40
N SER A 29 25.59 -12.69 25.50
CA SER A 29 24.81 -13.02 26.72
C SER A 29 24.70 -11.93 27.79
N SER A 30 23.48 -11.49 28.14
CA SER A 30 22.69 -11.81 29.36
C SER A 30 21.90 -10.56 29.74
N SER A 31 20.57 -10.61 29.62
CA SER A 31 19.61 -10.69 30.73
C SER A 31 19.91 -9.73 31.89
N VAL A 32 19.00 -8.78 32.13
CA VAL A 32 18.21 -8.60 33.39
C VAL A 32 17.85 -7.11 33.66
N ASP A 33 16.61 -6.75 33.30
CA ASP A 33 15.76 -5.75 33.99
C ASP A 33 15.81 -5.93 35.52
N PRO A 34 15.72 -4.88 36.36
CA PRO A 34 14.40 -4.27 36.57
C PRO A 34 14.37 -2.76 36.94
N GLN A 35 13.26 -2.12 36.54
CA GLN A 35 12.45 -1.19 37.36
C GLN A 35 12.97 0.26 37.56
N GLY A 36 12.21 1.16 36.92
CA GLY A 36 11.87 2.57 37.25
C GLY A 36 11.80 2.94 38.74
N PRO A 37 11.54 4.22 39.12
CA PRO A 37 10.77 5.23 38.36
C PRO A 37 11.21 6.73 38.47
N ALA A 38 10.66 7.60 37.61
CA ALA A 38 9.92 8.86 37.89
C ALA A 38 10.71 10.20 37.76
N ALA A 39 10.29 11.01 36.77
CA ALA A 39 9.65 12.36 36.84
C ALA A 39 10.59 13.57 36.66
N ASP A 40 10.32 14.42 35.66
CA ASP A 40 9.79 15.79 35.72
C ASP A 40 10.61 16.77 34.83
N GLU A 41 9.93 17.43 33.88
CA GLU A 41 9.77 18.88 33.72
C GLU A 41 10.37 19.46 32.41
N ALA A 42 9.46 19.81 31.47
CA ALA A 42 9.30 21.04 30.65
C ALA A 42 10.40 22.15 30.70
N PRO A 43 10.46 23.18 29.79
CA PRO A 43 9.46 23.68 28.81
C PRO A 43 9.96 24.13 27.38
N SER A 44 9.02 24.15 26.41
CA SER A 44 8.68 25.09 25.29
C SER A 44 9.63 26.25 24.85
N PRO A 45 9.59 26.82 23.60
CA PRO A 45 8.43 27.52 22.96
C PRO A 45 8.30 27.45 21.39
N SER A 46 7.06 27.58 20.85
CA SER A 46 6.45 28.63 19.97
C SER A 46 6.92 28.77 18.49
N ALA A 47 6.01 28.72 17.50
CA ALA A 47 5.37 29.82 16.72
C ALA A 47 5.04 29.39 15.25
N ASN A 48 3.76 29.36 14.84
CA ASN A 48 3.05 30.18 13.81
C ASN A 48 3.57 30.20 12.34
N ALA A 49 2.72 29.77 11.38
CA ALA A 49 2.05 30.68 10.41
C ALA A 49 1.26 29.99 9.26
N ASP A 50 -0.06 30.20 9.26
CA ASP A 50 -1.01 30.15 8.12
C ASP A 50 -0.87 31.31 7.11
N ALA A 51 -1.22 31.07 5.84
CA ALA A 51 -1.98 31.99 4.95
C ALA A 51 -2.63 31.30 3.71
N SER A 52 -3.98 31.18 3.71
CA SER A 52 -5.05 31.59 2.73
C SER A 52 -4.83 31.48 1.17
N PRO A 53 -5.86 31.53 0.23
CA PRO A 53 -7.24 32.12 0.32
C PRO A 53 -8.47 31.51 -0.49
N SER A 54 -9.69 31.73 0.05
CA SER A 54 -11.05 32.10 -0.49
C SER A 54 -11.45 32.13 -2.00
N PRO A 55 -12.77 32.02 -2.39
CA PRO A 55 -13.75 33.17 -2.50
C PRO A 55 -15.26 32.92 -2.12
N ALA A 56 -15.98 33.86 -1.43
CA ALA A 56 -17.13 34.77 -1.82
C ALA A 56 -18.51 34.10 -2.15
N SER A 57 -19.71 34.40 -1.57
CA SER A 57 -20.55 35.62 -1.30
C SER A 57 -22.05 35.14 -1.32
N ASP A 58 -22.95 35.48 -0.37
CA ASP A 58 -24.05 36.52 -0.43
C ASP A 58 -25.02 36.45 0.82
N PRO A 59 -26.04 37.36 1.05
CA PRO A 59 -26.27 37.97 2.40
C PRO A 59 -27.75 38.02 2.97
N GLU A 60 -28.01 38.51 4.23
CA GLU A 60 -28.90 39.65 4.71
C GLU A 60 -29.37 39.51 6.21
N ALA A 61 -28.91 40.32 7.21
CA ALA A 61 -29.60 41.38 8.04
C ALA A 61 -30.49 40.97 9.29
N PRO A 62 -30.83 41.87 10.27
CA PRO A 62 -30.13 42.17 11.55
C PRO A 62 -31.01 42.04 12.85
N PRO A 63 -30.54 42.38 14.08
CA PRO A 63 -31.42 42.75 15.20
C PRO A 63 -31.14 44.14 15.85
N PRO A 64 -32.07 44.69 16.69
CA PRO A 64 -32.02 46.06 17.24
C PRO A 64 -31.45 46.18 18.68
N PRO A 65 -31.27 47.41 19.23
CA PRO A 65 -30.23 47.68 20.23
C PRO A 65 -30.82 48.09 21.66
N PRO A 66 -30.14 48.77 22.63
CA PRO A 66 -30.16 48.39 24.04
C PRO A 66 -30.86 49.38 25.00
N ALA A 67 -30.95 49.07 26.31
CA ALA A 67 -31.24 50.10 27.32
C ALA A 67 -30.51 49.96 28.67
N SER A 68 -29.66 50.96 28.89
CA SER A 68 -28.95 51.45 30.10
C SER A 68 -29.86 52.03 31.22
N ASP A 69 -29.74 51.47 32.43
CA ASP A 69 -29.69 52.02 33.83
C ASP A 69 -30.31 53.36 34.30
N PRO A 70 -30.63 53.46 35.62
CA PRO A 70 -29.91 54.44 36.50
C PRO A 70 -29.76 54.10 38.02
N GLU A 71 -28.56 54.40 38.56
CA GLU A 71 -28.11 54.72 39.96
C GLU A 71 -28.88 55.90 40.66
N PRO A 72 -28.56 56.41 41.90
CA PRO A 72 -28.23 55.81 43.23
C PRO A 72 -28.80 56.57 44.52
N LEU A 73 -28.71 56.01 45.76
CA LEU A 73 -28.27 56.59 47.09
C LEU A 73 -29.36 56.72 48.20
N ALA A 74 -29.16 56.14 49.42
CA ALA A 74 -28.87 56.92 50.65
C ALA A 74 -28.63 56.04 51.92
N LEU A 75 -27.40 56.07 52.49
CA LEU A 75 -27.07 55.63 53.87
C LEU A 75 -27.09 56.85 54.82
N THR A 76 -27.78 56.75 55.96
CA THR A 76 -27.76 57.71 57.09
C THR A 76 -26.96 57.17 58.29
N PRO A 77 -26.57 58.02 59.28
CA PRO A 77 -25.34 57.82 60.06
C PRO A 77 -25.57 57.33 61.52
N GLU A 78 -25.83 56.04 61.74
CA GLU A 78 -25.93 55.47 63.10
C GLU A 78 -25.21 54.12 63.30
N ALA A 79 -24.13 53.84 62.55
CA ALA A 79 -23.29 52.66 62.82
C ALA A 79 -21.79 52.99 63.03
N PHE A 80 -21.50 54.20 63.54
CA PHE A 80 -20.14 54.65 63.85
C PHE A 80 -19.73 54.47 65.33
N VAL A 81 -20.53 53.81 66.18
CA VAL A 81 -20.18 53.62 67.62
C VAL A 81 -19.89 52.16 68.02
N LEU A 82 -19.87 51.19 67.10
CA LEU A 82 -19.43 49.82 67.41
C LEU A 82 -18.08 49.43 66.79
N ARG A 83 -17.31 50.39 66.27
CA ARG A 83 -15.98 50.17 65.66
C ARG A 83 -14.79 50.49 66.58
N ALA A 84 -15.03 50.93 67.82
CA ALA A 84 -13.97 51.26 68.78
C ALA A 84 -13.90 50.34 70.02
N THR A 85 -14.79 49.34 70.15
CA THR A 85 -14.80 48.41 71.30
C THR A 85 -14.40 46.97 70.93
N MET A 86 -14.10 46.66 69.65
CA MET A 86 -13.59 45.34 69.21
C MET A 86 -12.11 45.38 68.77
N ARG A 87 -11.32 46.36 69.25
CA ARG A 87 -9.87 46.47 68.96
C ARG A 87 -8.97 46.05 70.14
N LYS A 88 -9.56 45.56 71.25
CA LYS A 88 -8.84 44.98 72.41
C LYS A 88 -9.04 43.47 72.60
N TYR A 89 -9.89 42.82 71.78
CA TYR A 89 -10.10 41.35 71.81
C TYR A 89 -9.35 40.59 70.69
N TYR A 90 -8.67 41.30 69.77
CA TYR A 90 -7.97 40.69 68.62
C TYR A 90 -6.45 40.54 68.79
N THR A 91 -5.88 40.87 69.95
CA THR A 91 -4.44 40.69 70.23
C THR A 91 -4.12 39.57 71.23
N GLY A 92 -5.13 38.82 71.70
CA GLY A 92 -4.94 37.66 72.59
C GLY A 92 -5.38 36.31 72.00
N ILE A 93 -6.02 36.27 70.83
CA ILE A 93 -6.43 35.01 70.16
C ILE A 93 -5.52 34.67 68.96
N PHE A 94 -4.60 35.55 68.56
CA PHE A 94 -3.66 35.28 67.46
C PHE A 94 -2.46 34.38 67.85
N ALA A 95 -2.30 34.04 69.14
CA ALA A 95 -1.26 33.12 69.61
C ALA A 95 -1.79 31.73 69.99
N LEU A 96 -3.09 31.44 69.78
CA LEU A 96 -3.66 30.10 70.01
C LEU A 96 -4.24 29.45 68.73
N SER A 97 -4.25 30.17 67.60
CA SER A 97 -4.73 29.66 66.29
C SER A 97 -3.60 29.28 65.31
N VAL A 98 -2.33 29.30 65.75
CA VAL A 98 -1.19 28.79 64.95
C VAL A 98 -0.64 27.46 65.53
N ALA A 99 -1.20 26.96 66.64
CA ALA A 99 -0.82 25.70 67.26
C ALA A 99 -1.84 24.54 67.11
N ILE A 100 -2.94 24.72 66.35
CA ILE A 100 -3.80 23.61 65.89
C ILE A 100 -3.93 23.70 64.35
N PHE A 101 -2.79 23.75 63.65
CA PHE A 101 -2.75 23.60 62.19
C PHE A 101 -1.80 22.50 61.70
N VAL A 102 -1.24 21.68 62.59
CA VAL A 102 -0.25 20.63 62.19
C VAL A 102 -0.64 19.20 62.59
N PHE A 103 -1.69 18.93 63.39
CA PHE A 103 -2.13 17.54 63.66
C PHE A 103 -3.63 17.44 63.96
N GLY A 104 -4.46 17.43 62.92
CA GLY A 104 -5.82 16.93 63.08
C GLY A 104 -6.66 17.04 61.83
N VAL A 105 -6.33 16.20 60.84
CA VAL A 105 -7.32 15.58 59.97
C VAL A 105 -8.36 14.91 60.88
N VAL A 106 -9.38 15.66 61.30
CA VAL A 106 -10.66 15.07 61.64
C VAL A 106 -11.18 14.53 60.32
N LEU A 107 -10.82 13.29 60.01
CA LEU A 107 -11.59 12.44 59.14
C LEU A 107 -13.01 12.47 59.71
N PHE A 108 -13.86 13.33 59.14
CA PHE A 108 -15.29 13.08 59.17
C PHE A 108 -15.49 11.72 58.49
N PHE A 109 -15.41 10.64 59.27
CA PHE A 109 -15.96 9.36 58.91
C PHE A 109 -17.47 9.59 58.84
N PHE A 110 -17.95 10.05 57.69
CA PHE A 110 -19.36 9.86 57.39
C PHE A 110 -19.55 8.34 57.32
N PRO A 111 -20.50 7.75 58.08
CA PRO A 111 -20.89 6.37 57.84
C PRO A 111 -21.18 6.19 56.34
N PRO A 112 -20.91 5.02 55.73
CA PRO A 112 -21.18 4.81 54.32
C PRO A 112 -22.60 5.27 54.03
N PHE A 113 -22.72 6.23 53.13
CA PHE A 113 -24.02 6.75 52.75
C PHE A 113 -24.72 5.64 51.95
N VAL A 114 -25.54 4.86 52.66
CA VAL A 114 -26.20 3.68 52.12
C VAL A 114 -27.39 4.14 51.31
N LEU A 115 -27.32 3.88 50.00
CA LEU A 115 -28.37 4.20 49.07
C LEU A 115 -29.31 3.01 48.90
N THR A 116 -30.60 3.31 48.93
CA THR A 116 -31.70 2.39 48.65
C THR A 116 -32.38 2.82 47.36
N GLN A 117 -33.34 2.01 46.90
CA GLN A 117 -34.11 2.36 45.72
C GLN A 117 -34.84 3.70 45.83
N ASP A 118 -35.24 4.09 47.04
CA ASP A 118 -36.08 5.27 47.28
C ASP A 118 -35.31 6.59 47.22
N ASN A 119 -33.98 6.55 47.39
CA ASN A 119 -33.16 7.76 47.52
C ASN A 119 -32.02 7.89 46.51
N VAL A 120 -31.66 6.83 45.77
CA VAL A 120 -30.49 6.85 44.87
C VAL A 120 -30.62 7.88 43.74
N ALA A 121 -31.80 8.00 43.11
CA ALA A 121 -32.06 8.99 42.05
C ALA A 121 -31.97 10.43 42.57
N GLU A 122 -32.55 10.69 43.75
CA GLU A 122 -32.46 12.01 44.36
C GLU A 122 -31.02 12.34 44.76
N ALA A 123 -30.26 11.37 45.27
CA ALA A 123 -28.85 11.58 45.62
C ALA A 123 -28.00 11.93 44.41
N VAL A 124 -28.26 11.32 43.25
CA VAL A 124 -27.56 11.63 41.99
C VAL A 124 -28.02 12.97 41.42
N ARG A 125 -29.30 13.31 41.57
CA ARG A 125 -29.81 14.60 41.11
C ARG A 125 -29.21 15.74 41.92
N THR A 126 -29.12 15.55 43.24
CA THR A 126 -28.53 16.55 44.13
C THR A 126 -27.01 16.60 44.06
N SER A 127 -26.34 15.53 43.61
CA SER A 127 -24.88 15.54 43.42
C SER A 127 -24.39 16.47 42.32
N GLN A 128 -25.29 17.04 41.53
CA GLN A 128 -24.99 18.06 40.53
C GLN A 128 -24.97 19.50 41.10
N SER A 129 -25.34 19.71 42.38
CA SER A 129 -25.33 21.07 42.96
C SER A 129 -23.91 21.50 43.36
N GLU A 130 -23.58 22.79 43.17
CA GLU A 130 -22.28 23.38 43.54
C GLU A 130 -21.92 23.20 45.04
N ARG A 131 -22.90 22.90 45.90
CA ARG A 131 -22.73 22.74 47.35
C ARG A 131 -22.66 21.29 47.84
N TYR A 132 -22.68 20.31 46.94
CA TYR A 132 -22.80 18.89 47.31
C TYR A 132 -21.63 18.36 48.15
N GLY A 133 -20.39 18.78 47.84
CA GLY A 133 -19.18 18.32 48.55
C GLY A 133 -19.04 18.80 50.01
N GLU A 134 -19.88 19.74 50.45
CA GLU A 134 -19.84 20.30 51.81
C GLU A 134 -20.72 19.50 52.80
N THR A 135 -21.64 18.67 52.33
CA THR A 135 -22.67 18.02 53.17
C THR A 135 -22.89 16.53 52.93
N HIS A 136 -22.24 15.92 51.92
CA HIS A 136 -22.43 14.51 51.56
C HIS A 136 -21.10 13.80 51.29
N ALA A 137 -21.04 12.48 51.50
CA ALA A 137 -19.89 11.66 51.14
C ALA A 137 -19.59 11.71 49.63
N ARG A 138 -18.30 11.57 49.25
CA ARG A 138 -17.89 11.50 47.83
C ARG A 138 -18.61 10.34 47.15
N MET A 139 -18.99 10.53 45.89
CA MET A 139 -19.78 9.55 45.14
C MET A 139 -19.13 8.16 45.08
N ASN A 140 -17.80 8.12 45.06
CA ASN A 140 -16.99 6.91 45.09
C ASN A 140 -17.20 6.06 46.37
N ASP A 141 -17.61 6.69 47.48
CA ASP A 141 -17.80 6.09 48.82
C ASP A 141 -19.28 5.72 49.11
N TRP A 142 -20.17 5.86 48.12
CA TRP A 142 -21.58 5.48 48.25
C TRP A 142 -21.73 3.96 48.30
N ASP A 143 -22.47 3.47 49.30
CA ASP A 143 -22.86 2.05 49.36
C ASP A 143 -24.15 1.86 48.56
N VAL A 144 -24.00 1.35 47.34
CA VAL A 144 -25.10 1.04 46.43
C VAL A 144 -25.53 -0.43 46.48
N SER A 145 -24.99 -1.24 47.41
CA SER A 145 -25.23 -2.69 47.51
C SER A 145 -26.72 -3.05 47.67
N ARG A 146 -27.58 -2.09 48.04
CA ARG A 146 -29.04 -2.28 48.19
C ARG A 146 -29.84 -1.88 46.95
N VAL A 147 -29.24 -1.23 45.97
CA VAL A 147 -29.90 -0.79 44.72
C VAL A 147 -30.17 -2.02 43.83
N ARG A 148 -31.36 -2.06 43.22
CA ARG A 148 -31.76 -3.13 42.27
C ARG A 148 -32.08 -2.56 40.89
N ASP A 149 -32.52 -1.32 40.83
CA ASP A 149 -32.91 -0.63 39.59
C ASP A 149 -32.13 0.68 39.46
N ALA A 150 -31.19 0.68 38.52
CA ALA A 150 -30.34 1.81 38.14
C ALA A 150 -30.81 2.46 36.82
N THR A 151 -32.07 2.24 36.43
CA THR A 151 -32.64 2.80 35.20
C THR A 151 -32.53 4.34 35.20
N PHE A 152 -31.89 4.89 34.17
CA PHE A 152 -31.67 6.33 33.94
C PHE A 152 -30.93 7.09 35.05
N LEU A 153 -30.16 6.38 35.87
CA LEU A 153 -29.59 6.97 37.07
C LEU A 153 -28.65 8.15 36.78
N PHE A 154 -27.86 8.06 35.71
CA PHE A 154 -26.96 9.11 35.21
C PHE A 154 -27.36 9.64 33.83
N ARG A 155 -28.65 9.61 33.49
CA ARG A 155 -29.12 10.20 32.23
C ARG A 155 -28.83 11.70 32.18
N ASP A 156 -28.37 12.17 31.03
CA ASP A 156 -27.96 13.57 30.78
C ASP A 156 -26.83 14.04 31.73
N ASN A 157 -26.11 13.09 32.37
CA ASN A 157 -25.11 13.41 33.37
C ASN A 157 -23.68 13.19 32.82
N GLY A 158 -22.94 14.28 32.62
CA GLY A 158 -21.54 14.24 32.16
C GLY A 158 -20.51 14.01 33.27
N LEU A 159 -20.94 13.71 34.51
CA LEU A 159 -20.03 13.48 35.63
C LEU A 159 -19.19 12.23 35.39
N ASN A 160 -17.87 12.40 35.38
CA ASN A 160 -16.91 11.33 35.18
C ASN A 160 -16.24 10.91 36.51
N ASN A 161 -17.03 10.79 37.59
CA ASN A 161 -16.54 10.37 38.91
C ASN A 161 -16.15 8.89 38.89
N ASP A 162 -15.17 8.51 39.70
CA ASP A 162 -14.64 7.14 39.78
C ASP A 162 -15.58 6.28 40.61
N ILE A 163 -16.54 5.67 39.93
CA ILE A 163 -17.50 4.69 40.46
C ILE A 163 -17.05 3.24 40.34
N SER A 164 -15.77 2.98 40.07
CA SER A 164 -15.25 1.64 39.83
C SER A 164 -15.41 0.67 41.02
N GLN A 165 -15.52 1.19 42.26
CA GLN A 165 -15.62 0.44 43.52
C GLN A 165 -17.06 0.14 43.98
N TRP A 166 -18.07 0.59 43.24
CA TRP A 166 -19.47 0.35 43.58
C TRP A 166 -19.82 -1.15 43.51
N ASP A 167 -20.45 -1.67 44.57
CA ASP A 167 -21.01 -3.03 44.57
C ASP A 167 -22.36 -3.04 43.85
N VAL A 168 -22.32 -3.37 42.57
CA VAL A 168 -23.51 -3.47 41.72
C VAL A 168 -24.05 -4.91 41.62
N SER A 169 -23.50 -5.88 42.39
CA SER A 169 -23.81 -7.31 42.25
C SER A 169 -25.30 -7.64 42.37
N LYS A 170 -26.10 -6.77 43.00
CA LYS A 170 -27.55 -6.94 43.16
C LYS A 170 -28.40 -6.17 42.14
N VAL A 171 -27.83 -5.31 41.30
CA VAL A 171 -28.55 -4.56 40.27
C VAL A 171 -29.09 -5.52 39.20
N THR A 172 -30.37 -5.36 38.83
CA THR A 172 -31.03 -6.16 37.79
C THR A 172 -31.43 -5.35 36.56
N LYS A 173 -31.55 -4.02 36.69
CA LYS A 173 -31.93 -3.11 35.59
C LYS A 173 -30.95 -1.95 35.50
N THR A 174 -30.36 -1.77 34.33
CA THR A 174 -29.40 -0.69 34.00
C THR A 174 -29.83 0.07 32.73
N LYS A 175 -31.13 0.04 32.39
CA LYS A 175 -31.64 0.69 31.19
C LYS A 175 -31.32 2.19 31.19
N GLY A 176 -30.63 2.65 30.16
CA GLY A 176 -30.31 4.07 29.98
C GLY A 176 -29.50 4.69 31.11
N MET A 177 -28.80 3.88 31.92
CA MET A 177 -28.09 4.36 33.11
C MET A 177 -27.15 5.53 32.77
N PHE A 178 -26.48 5.53 31.61
CA PHE A 178 -25.61 6.60 31.09
C PHE A 178 -26.12 7.18 29.73
N ASP A 179 -27.43 7.18 29.48
CA ASP A 179 -28.05 7.78 28.27
C ASP A 179 -27.77 9.29 28.20
N HIS A 180 -27.23 9.80 27.09
CA HIS A 180 -26.77 11.18 26.89
C HIS A 180 -25.67 11.65 27.85
N ALA A 181 -24.93 10.73 28.48
CA ALA A 181 -23.78 11.07 29.32
C ALA A 181 -22.56 11.42 28.46
N TYR A 182 -22.64 12.54 27.74
CA TYR A 182 -21.74 12.89 26.62
C TYR A 182 -20.24 12.73 26.94
N PHE A 183 -19.79 13.17 28.12
CA PHE A 183 -18.38 13.12 28.56
C PHE A 183 -17.98 11.91 29.42
N PHE A 184 -18.90 10.98 29.67
CA PHE A 184 -18.64 9.87 30.57
C PHE A 184 -17.62 8.87 29.99
N ASN A 185 -16.59 8.54 30.78
CA ASN A 185 -15.55 7.58 30.38
C ASN A 185 -14.93 6.88 31.61
N GLY A 186 -15.77 6.64 32.64
CA GLY A 186 -15.39 6.03 33.90
C GLY A 186 -15.09 4.54 33.77
N ALA A 187 -14.16 4.02 34.57
CA ALA A 187 -13.82 2.60 34.56
C ALA A 187 -14.95 1.77 35.19
N LEU A 188 -15.50 0.82 34.43
CA LEU A 188 -16.59 -0.06 34.87
C LEU A 188 -16.25 -1.56 34.78
N GLY A 189 -15.05 -1.92 34.32
CA GLY A 189 -14.69 -3.30 34.03
C GLY A 189 -14.76 -4.25 35.23
N ALA A 190 -14.61 -3.75 36.45
CA ALA A 190 -14.66 -4.55 37.68
C ALA A 190 -16.08 -4.80 38.24
N TRP A 191 -17.11 -4.22 37.63
CA TRP A 191 -18.49 -4.37 38.07
C TRP A 191 -19.03 -5.79 37.84
N ASP A 192 -19.62 -6.38 38.88
CA ASP A 192 -20.36 -7.64 38.77
C ASP A 192 -21.76 -7.38 38.22
N VAL A 193 -21.91 -7.57 36.91
CA VAL A 193 -23.19 -7.40 36.21
C VAL A 193 -23.95 -8.72 36.01
N SER A 194 -23.52 -9.83 36.63
CA SER A 194 -24.05 -11.18 36.37
C SER A 194 -25.57 -11.34 36.65
N ASN A 195 -26.18 -10.43 37.41
CA ASN A 195 -27.63 -10.39 37.71
C ASN A 195 -28.43 -9.39 36.86
N VAL A 196 -27.79 -8.63 35.97
CA VAL A 196 -28.45 -7.66 35.10
C VAL A 196 -29.24 -8.38 34.00
N VAL A 197 -30.49 -7.95 33.81
CA VAL A 197 -31.41 -8.49 32.79
C VAL A 197 -31.70 -7.46 31.68
N SER A 198 -31.56 -6.16 31.96
CA SER A 198 -31.97 -5.05 31.09
C SER A 198 -30.86 -4.00 30.94
N MET A 199 -30.26 -3.91 29.74
CA MET A 199 -29.15 -3.00 29.37
C MET A 199 -29.47 -2.04 28.20
N GLN A 200 -30.73 -1.91 27.82
CA GLN A 200 -31.10 -1.09 26.65
C GLN A 200 -30.73 0.37 26.88
N LEU A 201 -30.27 1.08 25.84
CA LEU A 201 -29.89 2.50 25.91
C LEU A 201 -28.74 2.83 26.88
N MET A 202 -28.09 1.84 27.51
CA MET A 202 -27.23 2.08 28.68
C MET A 202 -26.15 3.15 28.43
N PHE A 203 -25.57 3.19 27.22
CA PHE A 203 -24.54 4.13 26.76
C PHE A 203 -24.96 4.89 25.49
N ARG A 204 -26.26 5.04 25.23
CA ARG A 204 -26.71 5.84 24.07
C ARG A 204 -26.22 7.28 24.22
N ASP A 205 -25.63 7.84 23.17
CA ASP A 205 -25.05 9.20 23.14
C ASP A 205 -23.94 9.47 24.18
N ALA A 206 -23.36 8.42 24.79
CA ALA A 206 -22.15 8.54 25.61
C ALA A 206 -20.90 8.64 24.70
N ALA A 207 -20.77 9.79 24.02
CA ALA A 207 -19.84 9.97 22.89
C ALA A 207 -18.37 9.70 23.23
N HIS A 208 -17.97 9.89 24.49
CA HIS A 208 -16.59 9.70 24.97
C HIS A 208 -16.29 8.33 25.60
N PHE A 209 -17.30 7.47 25.77
CA PHE A 209 -17.12 6.19 26.46
C PHE A 209 -16.35 5.19 25.61
N ASN A 210 -15.25 4.68 26.16
CA ASN A 210 -14.40 3.66 25.54
C ASN A 210 -13.61 2.84 26.58
N ARG A 211 -14.22 2.56 27.72
CA ARG A 211 -13.57 1.78 28.80
C ARG A 211 -13.87 0.31 28.65
N ASP A 212 -12.87 -0.50 28.97
CA ASP A 212 -12.96 -1.96 28.85
C ASP A 212 -14.05 -2.53 29.75
N ILE A 213 -14.96 -3.26 29.10
CA ILE A 213 -16.09 -3.98 29.69
C ILE A 213 -16.15 -5.43 29.17
N SER A 214 -15.06 -5.93 28.57
CA SER A 214 -14.98 -7.28 27.99
C SER A 214 -15.29 -8.38 29.02
N ALA A 215 -14.92 -8.16 30.29
CA ALA A 215 -15.05 -9.12 31.39
C ALA A 215 -16.47 -9.24 31.98
N TRP A 216 -17.44 -8.47 31.50
CA TRP A 216 -18.82 -8.54 32.01
C TRP A 216 -19.52 -9.86 31.66
N ASP A 217 -20.06 -10.53 32.68
CA ASP A 217 -20.99 -11.65 32.50
C ASP A 217 -22.38 -11.10 32.14
N VAL A 218 -22.71 -11.15 30.86
CA VAL A 218 -23.99 -10.68 30.33
C VAL A 218 -24.97 -11.83 30.04
N GLY A 219 -24.68 -13.05 30.49
CA GLY A 219 -25.44 -14.27 30.15
C GLY A 219 -26.93 -14.25 30.54
N LYS A 220 -27.35 -13.36 31.46
CA LYS A 220 -28.77 -13.15 31.83
C LYS A 220 -29.48 -12.02 31.11
N VAL A 221 -28.77 -11.22 30.31
CA VAL A 221 -29.32 -10.03 29.64
C VAL A 221 -30.27 -10.45 28.52
N THR A 222 -31.46 -9.86 28.50
CA THR A 222 -32.47 -10.12 27.46
C THR A 222 -32.67 -8.95 26.50
N GLY A 223 -32.31 -7.72 26.88
CA GLY A 223 -32.46 -6.55 26.01
C GLY A 223 -31.20 -5.70 25.95
N MET A 224 -30.73 -5.44 24.73
CA MET A 224 -29.54 -4.62 24.42
C MET A 224 -29.79 -3.59 23.30
N TRP A 225 -31.04 -3.37 22.86
CA TRP A 225 -31.30 -2.40 21.79
C TRP A 225 -30.74 -1.01 22.13
N SER A 226 -30.12 -0.39 21.12
CA SER A 226 -29.47 0.94 21.16
C SER A 226 -28.50 1.12 22.33
N MET A 227 -27.89 0.06 22.88
CA MET A 227 -26.99 0.19 24.04
C MET A 227 -25.82 1.15 23.78
N PHE A 228 -25.24 1.16 22.58
CA PHE A 228 -24.12 1.98 22.15
C PHE A 228 -24.47 2.88 20.95
N GLU A 229 -25.75 3.15 20.71
CA GLU A 229 -26.17 4.06 19.64
C GLU A 229 -25.52 5.44 19.87
N SER A 230 -24.84 5.96 18.85
CA SER A 230 -24.09 7.23 18.88
C SER A 230 -22.98 7.33 19.95
N ALA A 231 -22.47 6.20 20.46
CA ALA A 231 -21.28 6.19 21.31
C ALA A 231 -20.00 6.34 20.44
N LEU A 232 -19.69 7.59 20.04
CA LEU A 232 -18.75 7.88 18.94
C LEU A 232 -17.36 7.27 19.10
N ARG A 233 -16.84 7.13 20.32
CA ARG A 233 -15.49 6.60 20.60
C ARG A 233 -15.44 5.14 21.02
N PHE A 234 -16.58 4.45 21.14
CA PHE A 234 -16.60 3.09 21.67
C PHE A 234 -16.02 2.10 20.66
N ASP A 235 -15.00 1.35 21.08
CA ASP A 235 -14.28 0.38 20.24
C ASP A 235 -13.70 -0.79 21.09
N GLN A 236 -14.44 -1.26 22.08
CA GLN A 236 -13.97 -2.33 22.97
C GLN A 236 -14.36 -3.71 22.45
N ASN A 237 -13.47 -4.69 22.66
CA ASN A 237 -13.70 -6.07 22.26
C ASN A 237 -14.70 -6.77 23.20
N LEU A 238 -15.86 -7.09 22.65
CA LEU A 238 -16.98 -7.79 23.31
C LEU A 238 -17.16 -9.24 22.84
N ALA A 239 -16.21 -9.81 22.08
CA ALA A 239 -16.37 -11.14 21.47
C ALA A 239 -16.74 -12.27 22.46
N ASP A 240 -16.27 -12.18 23.71
CA ASP A 240 -16.47 -13.21 24.74
C ASP A 240 -17.83 -13.13 25.46
N TRP A 241 -18.63 -12.09 25.20
CA TRP A 241 -19.94 -11.93 25.80
C TRP A 241 -20.91 -13.05 25.38
N ASP A 242 -21.50 -13.73 26.36
CA ASP A 242 -22.57 -14.70 26.12
C ASP A 242 -23.91 -13.98 25.95
N VAL A 243 -24.33 -13.81 24.69
CA VAL A 243 -25.53 -13.06 24.33
C VAL A 243 -26.71 -13.95 23.91
N ALA A 244 -26.66 -15.27 24.18
CA ALA A 244 -27.67 -16.25 23.75
C ALA A 244 -29.12 -15.92 24.18
N ARG A 245 -29.30 -15.12 25.25
CA ARG A 245 -30.62 -14.73 25.77
C ARG A 245 -31.12 -13.37 25.26
N VAL A 246 -30.33 -12.62 24.50
CA VAL A 246 -30.71 -11.31 23.98
C VAL A 246 -31.67 -11.51 22.80
N VAL A 247 -32.86 -10.90 22.91
CA VAL A 247 -33.93 -11.04 21.90
C VAL A 247 -34.02 -9.85 20.94
N ASP A 248 -33.37 -8.73 21.29
CA ASP A 248 -33.44 -7.46 20.56
C ASP A 248 -32.09 -6.71 20.64
N PHE A 249 -31.46 -6.55 19.47
CA PHE A 249 -30.20 -5.83 19.23
C PHE A 249 -30.41 -4.55 18.39
N THR A 250 -31.65 -4.15 18.14
CA THR A 250 -31.99 -3.05 17.24
C THR A 250 -31.15 -1.81 17.55
N LYS A 251 -30.45 -1.30 16.54
CA LYS A 251 -29.61 -0.09 16.59
C LYS A 251 -28.49 -0.13 17.64
N MET A 252 -28.11 -1.31 18.16
CA MET A 252 -27.15 -1.44 19.26
C MET A 252 -25.87 -0.62 19.03
N PHE A 253 -25.37 -0.54 17.80
CA PHE A 253 -24.17 0.22 17.42
C PHE A 253 -24.42 1.28 16.34
N LYS A 254 -25.67 1.67 16.12
CA LYS A 254 -25.99 2.69 15.10
C LYS A 254 -25.23 3.97 15.41
N ASP A 255 -24.56 4.56 14.40
CA ASP A 255 -23.77 5.80 14.54
C ASP A 255 -22.58 5.73 15.54
N ALA A 256 -22.14 4.54 15.98
CA ALA A 256 -20.93 4.38 16.79
C ALA A 256 -19.65 4.47 15.92
N ALA A 257 -19.21 5.69 15.61
CA ALA A 257 -18.22 5.98 14.56
C ALA A 257 -16.85 5.27 14.69
N SER A 258 -16.34 5.07 15.91
CA SER A 258 -15.07 4.36 16.14
C SER A 258 -15.19 2.85 16.26
N PHE A 259 -16.40 2.29 16.22
CA PHE A 259 -16.58 0.88 16.53
C PHE A 259 -16.18 -0.05 15.38
N ALA A 260 -15.11 -0.81 15.59
CA ALA A 260 -14.44 -1.60 14.56
C ALA A 260 -14.00 -3.00 15.07
N GLN A 261 -14.93 -3.73 15.70
CA GLN A 261 -14.67 -5.01 16.36
C GLN A 261 -15.27 -6.19 15.57
N ASN A 262 -14.69 -7.38 15.73
CA ASN A 262 -15.15 -8.60 15.06
C ASN A 262 -15.87 -9.51 16.07
N PHE A 263 -17.18 -9.77 15.91
CA PHE A 263 -17.92 -10.64 16.85
C PHE A 263 -18.42 -11.91 16.21
N CYS A 264 -18.44 -12.99 16.98
CA CYS A 264 -19.03 -14.29 16.63
C CYS A 264 -20.29 -14.70 17.40
N TRP A 265 -21.30 -13.83 17.49
CA TRP A 265 -22.46 -14.09 18.34
C TRP A 265 -23.58 -14.98 17.72
N TRP A 266 -23.56 -15.27 16.41
CA TRP A 266 -24.64 -16.04 15.74
C TRP A 266 -24.66 -17.54 16.11
N GLU A 267 -23.51 -18.14 16.48
CA GLU A 267 -23.41 -19.59 16.76
C GLU A 267 -24.19 -20.03 18.02
N ARG A 268 -24.69 -19.07 18.80
CA ARG A 268 -25.35 -19.30 20.10
C ARG A 268 -26.83 -18.89 20.16
N GLY A 269 -27.50 -18.62 19.03
CA GLY A 269 -28.97 -18.54 18.98
C GLY A 269 -29.64 -17.17 18.72
N ALA A 270 -28.95 -16.18 18.15
CA ALA A 270 -29.54 -14.85 17.88
C ALA A 270 -30.25 -14.76 16.51
N SER A 271 -31.58 -14.91 16.50
CA SER A 271 -32.40 -15.13 15.28
C SER A 271 -32.83 -13.89 14.48
N LEU A 272 -32.30 -12.69 14.76
CA LEU A 272 -32.75 -11.42 14.15
C LEU A 272 -31.55 -10.55 13.71
N ILE A 273 -31.20 -10.63 12.42
CA ILE A 273 -29.96 -10.08 11.82
C ILE A 273 -30.16 -8.74 11.08
N THR A 274 -31.38 -8.26 10.86
CA THR A 274 -31.62 -7.09 9.99
C THR A 274 -31.54 -5.73 10.68
N GLU A 275 -31.43 -5.67 12.01
CA GLU A 275 -31.56 -4.42 12.79
C GLU A 275 -30.31 -4.04 13.60
N ILE A 276 -29.20 -4.80 13.47
CA ILE A 276 -27.95 -4.55 14.22
C ILE A 276 -27.13 -3.39 13.64
N VAL A 277 -27.13 -3.20 12.30
CA VAL A 277 -26.17 -2.29 11.64
C VAL A 277 -26.73 -1.56 10.40
N ASP A 278 -26.99 -0.27 10.55
CA ASP A 278 -26.83 0.71 9.47
C ASP A 278 -25.52 1.46 9.79
N GLY A 279 -24.40 1.08 9.16
CA GLY A 279 -23.21 1.93 9.07
C GLY A 279 -21.93 1.59 9.86
N SER A 280 -21.85 0.52 10.67
CA SER A 280 -20.58 0.12 11.33
C SER A 280 -19.92 -1.08 10.62
N SER A 281 -18.81 -0.77 9.96
CA SER A 281 -17.65 -1.57 9.49
C SER A 281 -17.17 -2.81 10.32
N SER A 282 -18.09 -3.54 10.95
CA SER A 282 -17.79 -4.60 11.92
C SER A 282 -18.16 -5.97 11.36
N CYS A 283 -17.15 -6.81 11.16
CA CYS A 283 -17.31 -8.14 10.63
C CYS A 283 -18.01 -9.03 11.66
N PHE A 284 -19.04 -9.70 11.14
CA PHE A 284 -19.82 -10.73 11.81
C PHE A 284 -19.73 -12.00 10.95
N CYS A 285 -18.55 -12.67 10.84
CA CYS A 285 -18.34 -14.12 10.70
C CYS A 285 -16.91 -14.56 11.08
N SER A 286 -16.70 -15.82 11.52
CA SER A 286 -15.39 -16.51 11.46
C SER A 286 -15.45 -17.51 10.28
N PRO A 287 -14.35 -17.96 9.64
CA PRO A 287 -14.44 -18.94 8.56
C PRO A 287 -14.57 -20.34 9.14
N THR A 288 -15.74 -20.98 9.03
CA THR A 288 -15.89 -22.41 9.35
C THR A 288 -15.34 -23.31 8.23
N GLU A 289 -14.98 -22.75 7.08
CA GLU A 289 -14.36 -23.45 5.96
C GLU A 289 -13.29 -22.54 5.34
N VAL A 290 -12.01 -22.90 5.54
CA VAL A 290 -10.89 -22.62 4.63
C VAL A 290 -11.43 -22.35 3.24
N PHE A 291 -11.16 -21.18 2.66
CA PHE A 291 -11.46 -20.84 1.27
C PHE A 291 -11.66 -22.12 0.40
N GLN A 292 -12.93 -22.52 0.20
CA GLN A 292 -13.35 -23.62 -0.71
C GLN A 292 -13.91 -22.96 -1.96
N PRO A 293 -13.10 -22.20 -2.70
CA PRO A 293 -13.61 -21.66 -3.92
C PRO A 293 -13.85 -22.86 -4.84
N ALA A 294 -15.03 -22.91 -5.45
CA ALA A 294 -15.29 -23.81 -6.55
C ALA A 294 -14.06 -23.82 -7.49
N ASP A 295 -13.61 -25.01 -7.91
CA ASP A 295 -12.48 -25.31 -8.82
C ASP A 295 -12.38 -24.48 -10.15
N ASP A 296 -12.85 -23.24 -10.22
CA ASP A 296 -12.88 -22.36 -11.38
C ASP A 296 -12.20 -21.01 -11.09
N HIS A 297 -11.47 -20.53 -12.09
CA HIS A 297 -10.68 -19.29 -12.04
C HIS A 297 -11.48 -18.05 -11.63
N ALA A 298 -12.78 -18.01 -11.94
CA ALA A 298 -13.63 -16.84 -11.68
C ALA A 298 -13.81 -16.59 -10.17
N THR A 299 -13.94 -17.65 -9.37
CA THR A 299 -14.09 -17.49 -7.92
C THR A 299 -12.83 -16.97 -7.26
N LEU A 300 -11.64 -17.48 -7.63
CA LEU A 300 -10.38 -16.97 -7.10
C LEU A 300 -10.22 -15.48 -7.42
N ARG A 301 -10.47 -15.10 -8.68
CA ARG A 301 -10.36 -13.72 -9.11
C ARG A 301 -11.32 -12.78 -8.36
N ALA A 302 -12.55 -13.22 -8.10
CA ALA A 302 -13.51 -12.41 -7.35
C ALA A 302 -13.06 -12.21 -5.89
N ALA A 303 -12.55 -13.28 -5.26
CA ALA A 303 -12.03 -13.21 -3.91
C ALA A 303 -10.83 -12.26 -3.78
N ILE A 304 -9.92 -12.27 -4.76
CA ILE A 304 -8.80 -11.32 -4.82
C ILE A 304 -9.27 -9.88 -4.96
N LEU A 305 -10.24 -9.60 -5.85
CA LEU A 305 -10.77 -8.23 -5.99
C LEU A 305 -11.44 -7.75 -4.71
N GLU A 306 -12.20 -8.63 -4.06
CA GLU A 306 -12.86 -8.34 -2.78
C GLU A 306 -11.82 -8.08 -1.69
N TRP A 307 -10.71 -8.84 -1.68
CA TRP A 307 -9.59 -8.58 -0.77
C TRP A 307 -9.02 -7.18 -0.97
N GLU A 308 -8.85 -6.72 -2.19
CA GLU A 308 -8.25 -5.40 -2.46
C GLU A 308 -9.22 -4.24 -2.25
N GLU A 309 -10.51 -4.46 -2.48
CA GLU A 309 -11.57 -3.48 -2.23
C GLU A 309 -11.82 -3.31 -0.72
N ASP A 310 -11.95 -4.43 0.00
CA ASP A 310 -12.19 -4.50 1.43
C ASP A 310 -11.54 -5.76 2.04
N PRO A 311 -10.25 -5.67 2.46
CA PRO A 311 -9.56 -6.77 3.09
C PRO A 311 -10.26 -7.29 4.34
N ARG A 312 -11.05 -6.45 5.03
CA ARG A 312 -11.77 -6.87 6.23
C ARG A 312 -12.88 -7.83 5.85
N SER A 313 -13.76 -7.45 4.93
CA SER A 313 -14.85 -8.31 4.48
C SER A 313 -14.34 -9.63 3.87
N SER A 314 -13.31 -9.53 3.03
CA SER A 314 -12.67 -10.70 2.41
C SER A 314 -12.08 -11.65 3.45
N LYS A 315 -11.36 -11.13 4.46
CA LYS A 315 -10.83 -11.93 5.58
C LYS A 315 -11.91 -12.66 6.37
N CYS A 316 -13.08 -12.05 6.52
CA CYS A 316 -14.22 -12.64 7.24
C CYS A 316 -14.89 -13.77 6.43
N LYS A 317 -14.90 -13.64 5.09
CA LYS A 317 -15.47 -14.62 4.18
C LYS A 317 -14.53 -15.78 3.87
N TYR A 318 -13.25 -15.51 3.72
CA TYR A 318 -12.26 -16.43 3.15
C TYR A 318 -11.09 -16.76 4.09
N GLY A 319 -10.98 -16.10 5.24
CA GLY A 319 -9.82 -16.20 6.13
C GLY A 319 -8.64 -15.34 5.65
N GLU A 320 -7.49 -15.48 6.32
CA GLU A 320 -6.28 -14.74 5.95
C GLU A 320 -5.81 -15.10 4.54
N LEU A 321 -5.50 -14.10 3.71
CA LEU A 321 -5.06 -14.30 2.31
C LEU A 321 -3.87 -15.27 2.20
N SER A 322 -2.92 -15.19 3.12
CA SER A 322 -1.73 -16.05 3.14
C SER A 322 -2.04 -17.53 3.42
N GLU A 323 -3.22 -17.84 3.96
CA GLU A 323 -3.68 -19.17 4.35
C GLU A 323 -4.70 -19.78 3.36
N TRP A 324 -5.01 -19.08 2.26
CA TRP A 324 -5.95 -19.59 1.27
C TRP A 324 -5.45 -20.89 0.63
N ASP A 325 -6.29 -21.93 0.60
CA ASP A 325 -6.00 -23.18 -0.11
C ASP A 325 -6.22 -22.98 -1.62
N VAL A 326 -5.11 -22.79 -2.32
CA VAL A 326 -5.08 -22.57 -3.77
C VAL A 326 -4.51 -23.76 -4.55
N ARG A 327 -4.16 -24.86 -3.86
CA ARG A 327 -3.61 -26.07 -4.47
C ARG A 327 -4.51 -26.69 -5.57
N PRO A 328 -5.85 -26.67 -5.47
CA PRO A 328 -6.70 -27.27 -6.50
C PRO A 328 -6.63 -26.57 -7.86
N TYR A 329 -6.26 -25.30 -7.91
CA TYR A 329 -6.25 -24.52 -9.15
C TYR A 329 -5.22 -25.03 -10.14
N ARG A 330 -5.70 -25.25 -11.37
CA ARG A 330 -4.86 -25.61 -12.51
C ARG A 330 -4.41 -24.37 -13.29
N SER A 331 -5.07 -23.22 -13.09
CA SER A 331 -4.75 -21.97 -13.78
C SER A 331 -4.91 -20.77 -12.85
N PHE A 332 -3.87 -19.94 -12.79
CA PHE A 332 -3.85 -18.60 -12.19
C PHE A 332 -3.87 -17.49 -13.26
N SER A 333 -4.21 -17.85 -14.50
CA SER A 333 -4.13 -16.92 -15.61
C SER A 333 -5.10 -15.74 -15.42
N SER A 334 -4.57 -14.52 -15.28
CA SER A 334 -5.32 -13.28 -15.02
C SER A 334 -5.93 -13.14 -13.62
N SER A 335 -5.45 -13.89 -12.62
CA SER A 335 -6.00 -13.83 -11.25
C SER A 335 -5.77 -12.47 -10.56
N PHE A 336 -4.63 -11.82 -10.79
CA PHE A 336 -4.30 -10.47 -10.30
C PHE A 336 -4.20 -9.42 -11.43
N ASP A 337 -4.82 -9.69 -12.59
CA ASP A 337 -4.78 -8.76 -13.73
C ASP A 337 -5.39 -7.39 -13.38
N SER A 338 -4.62 -6.33 -13.61
CA SER A 338 -4.94 -4.93 -13.35
C SER A 338 -5.27 -4.63 -11.88
N VAL A 339 -4.76 -5.44 -10.96
CA VAL A 339 -4.85 -5.15 -9.52
C VAL A 339 -3.64 -4.30 -9.12
N SER A 340 -3.73 -3.00 -9.45
CA SER A 340 -2.57 -2.10 -9.53
C SER A 340 -1.77 -1.93 -8.23
N ASN A 341 -2.42 -2.03 -7.06
CA ASN A 341 -1.82 -1.79 -5.74
C ASN A 341 -1.53 -3.08 -4.95
N PHE A 342 -1.67 -4.25 -5.57
CA PHE A 342 -1.51 -5.53 -4.90
C PHE A 342 -0.03 -5.78 -4.50
N ASP A 343 0.23 -5.97 -3.20
CA ASP A 343 1.57 -6.33 -2.66
C ASP A 343 1.46 -7.17 -1.37
N GLN A 344 0.42 -7.99 -1.24
CA GLN A 344 0.18 -8.80 -0.04
C GLN A 344 0.93 -10.13 -0.07
N ASN A 345 1.38 -10.62 1.09
CA ASN A 345 2.17 -11.85 1.17
C ASN A 345 1.37 -13.09 0.73
N ILE A 346 1.83 -13.69 -0.37
CA ILE A 346 1.29 -14.92 -0.98
C ILE A 346 2.38 -15.99 -1.17
N GLY A 347 3.54 -15.83 -0.54
CA GLY A 347 4.69 -16.72 -0.73
C GLY A 347 4.39 -18.16 -0.29
N ALA A 348 3.54 -18.35 0.73
CA ALA A 348 3.19 -19.66 1.28
C ALA A 348 2.15 -20.47 0.46
N TRP A 349 1.62 -19.89 -0.63
CA TRP A 349 0.64 -20.58 -1.48
C TRP A 349 1.23 -21.83 -2.16
N ASP A 350 0.52 -22.95 -2.08
CA ASP A 350 0.86 -24.19 -2.80
C ASP A 350 0.30 -24.11 -4.24
N VAL A 351 1.20 -23.85 -5.19
CA VAL A 351 0.87 -23.80 -6.63
C VAL A 351 1.31 -25.06 -7.38
N SER A 352 1.70 -26.13 -6.67
CA SER A 352 2.38 -27.33 -7.23
C SER A 352 1.56 -28.09 -8.30
N LEU A 353 0.25 -27.84 -8.43
CA LEU A 353 -0.59 -28.42 -9.47
C LEU A 353 -0.98 -27.45 -10.60
N THR A 354 -0.52 -26.20 -10.55
CA THR A 354 -0.81 -25.19 -11.58
C THR A 354 -0.09 -25.52 -12.88
N THR A 355 -0.80 -25.38 -14.00
CA THR A 355 -0.28 -25.59 -15.37
C THR A 355 -0.26 -24.30 -16.19
N ALA A 356 -1.02 -23.26 -15.82
CA ALA A 356 -1.07 -21.98 -16.53
C ALA A 356 -1.03 -20.77 -15.57
N MET A 357 -0.19 -19.79 -15.88
CA MET A 357 0.02 -18.56 -15.12
C MET A 357 0.07 -17.32 -16.03
N ASP A 358 -0.67 -17.34 -17.14
CA ASP A 358 -0.66 -16.23 -18.10
C ASP A 358 -1.26 -14.97 -17.48
N LYS A 359 -0.57 -13.83 -17.54
CA LYS A 359 -1.07 -12.54 -17.02
C LYS A 359 -1.41 -12.56 -15.52
N THR A 360 -0.87 -13.49 -14.73
CA THR A 360 -1.22 -13.57 -13.30
C THR A 360 -1.06 -12.24 -12.59
N PHE A 361 0.07 -11.54 -12.77
CA PHE A 361 0.34 -10.20 -12.21
C PHE A 361 0.43 -9.10 -13.28
N HIS A 362 -0.27 -9.25 -14.40
CA HIS A 362 -0.28 -8.24 -15.45
C HIS A 362 -0.86 -6.91 -14.92
N ALA A 363 -0.14 -5.81 -15.12
CA ALA A 363 -0.47 -4.47 -14.63
C ALA A 363 -0.66 -4.35 -13.09
N ALA A 364 -0.12 -5.29 -12.31
CA ALA A 364 0.00 -5.16 -10.86
C ALA A 364 1.23 -4.28 -10.53
N TYR A 365 1.10 -2.98 -10.73
CA TYR A 365 2.25 -2.05 -10.77
C TYR A 365 3.18 -2.10 -9.55
N THR A 366 2.61 -2.34 -8.36
CA THR A 366 3.34 -2.32 -7.08
C THR A 366 3.78 -3.69 -6.58
N PHE A 367 3.39 -4.79 -7.24
CA PHE A 367 3.66 -6.14 -6.75
C PHE A 367 5.17 -6.44 -6.68
N ASN A 368 5.65 -6.83 -5.51
CA ASN A 368 7.06 -7.16 -5.27
C ASN A 368 7.25 -8.20 -4.14
N GLN A 369 6.27 -9.08 -3.94
CA GLN A 369 6.31 -10.10 -2.88
C GLN A 369 7.18 -11.30 -3.26
N ASN A 370 7.87 -11.86 -2.26
CA ASN A 370 8.72 -13.02 -2.45
C ASN A 370 7.90 -14.28 -2.74
N ILE A 371 8.05 -14.79 -3.96
CA ILE A 371 7.40 -16.00 -4.48
C ILE A 371 8.42 -17.06 -4.92
N ALA A 372 9.68 -16.94 -4.48
CA ALA A 372 10.73 -17.90 -4.79
C ALA A 372 10.39 -19.34 -4.36
N THR A 373 9.55 -19.50 -3.34
CA THR A 373 9.17 -20.81 -2.78
C THR A 373 8.10 -21.56 -3.57
N TRP A 374 7.49 -20.92 -4.59
CA TRP A 374 6.49 -21.55 -5.44
C TRP A 374 7.07 -22.69 -6.28
N ASP A 375 6.43 -23.87 -6.23
CA ASP A 375 6.73 -25.00 -7.12
C ASP A 375 6.05 -24.78 -8.47
N VAL A 376 6.84 -24.36 -9.47
CA VAL A 376 6.36 -24.11 -10.83
C VAL A 376 6.68 -25.24 -11.81
N SER A 377 7.15 -26.42 -11.33
CA SER A 377 7.63 -27.52 -12.19
C SER A 377 6.60 -28.07 -13.19
N LYS A 378 5.30 -27.82 -12.98
CA LYS A 378 4.19 -28.21 -13.88
C LYS A 378 3.65 -27.06 -14.73
N VAL A 379 4.10 -25.83 -14.51
CA VAL A 379 3.63 -24.66 -15.26
C VAL A 379 4.14 -24.76 -16.70
N GLN A 380 3.21 -24.67 -17.64
CA GLN A 380 3.46 -24.74 -19.07
C GLN A 380 3.42 -23.34 -19.72
N THR A 381 2.60 -22.42 -19.22
CA THR A 381 2.45 -21.07 -19.80
C THR A 381 2.58 -19.97 -18.74
N MET A 382 3.40 -18.95 -19.01
CA MET A 382 3.61 -17.76 -18.16
C MET A 382 3.51 -16.46 -18.97
N ARG A 383 2.75 -16.44 -20.08
CA ARG A 383 2.72 -15.28 -20.97
C ARG A 383 2.31 -14.02 -20.22
N ALA A 384 3.10 -12.96 -20.32
CA ALA A 384 2.81 -11.66 -19.70
C ALA A 384 2.56 -11.72 -18.17
N MET A 385 3.06 -12.75 -17.47
CA MET A 385 2.81 -12.91 -16.03
C MET A 385 3.23 -11.68 -15.20
N PHE A 386 4.36 -11.03 -15.51
CA PHE A 386 4.83 -9.82 -14.84
C PHE A 386 4.83 -8.59 -15.75
N GLU A 387 4.08 -8.62 -16.86
CA GLU A 387 4.00 -7.47 -17.74
C GLU A 387 3.41 -6.27 -16.98
N LYS A 388 4.10 -5.11 -17.04
CA LYS A 388 3.79 -3.88 -16.29
C LYS A 388 3.83 -4.00 -14.75
N ALA A 389 4.36 -5.08 -14.18
CA ALA A 389 4.65 -5.14 -12.74
C ALA A 389 5.91 -4.30 -12.43
N HIS A 390 5.77 -2.96 -12.41
CA HIS A 390 6.90 -2.03 -12.42
C HIS A 390 7.87 -2.24 -11.25
N SER A 391 7.35 -2.58 -10.07
CA SER A 391 8.13 -2.73 -8.84
C SER A 391 8.72 -4.13 -8.62
N PHE A 392 8.28 -5.13 -9.40
CA PHE A 392 8.68 -6.52 -9.21
C PHE A 392 10.18 -6.74 -9.42
N ASN A 393 10.84 -7.30 -8.41
CA ASN A 393 12.28 -7.54 -8.40
C ASN A 393 12.68 -8.62 -7.38
N GLN A 394 11.97 -9.75 -7.36
CA GLN A 394 12.22 -10.85 -6.42
C GLN A 394 12.97 -12.01 -7.11
N PRO A 395 13.79 -12.78 -6.37
CA PRO A 395 14.59 -13.86 -6.95
C PRO A 395 13.69 -14.99 -7.47
N LEU A 396 13.96 -15.46 -8.69
CA LEU A 396 13.23 -16.56 -9.35
C LEU A 396 14.16 -17.67 -9.87
N ASN A 397 15.45 -17.60 -9.55
CA ASN A 397 16.44 -18.56 -10.02
C ASN A 397 16.18 -20.00 -9.53
N SER A 398 15.44 -20.19 -8.43
CA SER A 398 15.09 -21.52 -7.91
C SER A 398 13.90 -22.19 -8.61
N TRP A 399 13.25 -21.51 -9.55
CA TRP A 399 12.11 -22.06 -10.29
C TRP A 399 12.55 -23.10 -11.33
N ASP A 400 11.91 -24.27 -11.32
CA ASP A 400 12.03 -25.30 -12.36
C ASP A 400 11.13 -24.94 -13.54
N THR A 401 11.71 -24.38 -14.59
CA THR A 401 10.99 -23.95 -15.80
C THR A 401 10.97 -25.00 -16.92
N SER A 402 11.47 -26.23 -16.68
CA SER A 402 11.66 -27.28 -17.71
C SER A 402 10.38 -27.71 -18.47
N SER A 403 9.19 -27.47 -17.91
CA SER A 403 7.90 -27.72 -18.56
C SER A 403 7.31 -26.51 -19.28
N CYS A 404 7.88 -25.31 -19.13
CA CYS A 404 7.36 -24.08 -19.73
C CYS A 404 7.59 -24.06 -21.25
N THR A 405 6.54 -23.74 -22.02
CA THR A 405 6.56 -23.65 -23.49
C THR A 405 6.34 -22.22 -23.98
N ASP A 406 5.84 -21.31 -23.12
CA ASP A 406 5.50 -19.93 -23.47
C ASP A 406 5.82 -18.96 -22.32
N ILE A 407 6.80 -18.07 -22.57
CA ILE A 407 7.22 -16.95 -21.70
C ILE A 407 7.17 -15.60 -22.44
N ASN A 408 6.36 -15.52 -23.50
CA ASN A 408 6.19 -14.31 -24.29
C ASN A 408 5.77 -13.13 -23.39
N SER A 409 6.40 -11.96 -23.55
CA SER A 409 6.14 -10.76 -22.72
C SER A 409 6.36 -10.91 -21.21
N LEU A 410 7.00 -11.98 -20.72
CA LEU A 410 7.03 -12.32 -19.27
C LEU A 410 7.39 -11.14 -18.36
N PHE A 411 8.42 -10.36 -18.73
CA PHE A 411 8.90 -9.20 -17.99
C PHE A 411 8.75 -7.88 -18.77
N ARG A 412 7.82 -7.82 -19.74
CA ARG A 412 7.59 -6.60 -20.53
C ARG A 412 7.20 -5.45 -19.60
N GLU A 413 7.92 -4.33 -19.66
CA GLU A 413 7.73 -3.17 -18.76
C GLU A 413 7.91 -3.48 -17.26
N ALA A 414 8.53 -4.60 -16.85
CA ALA A 414 8.93 -4.84 -15.44
C ALA A 414 10.18 -4.00 -15.11
N LYS A 415 9.99 -2.69 -14.92
CA LYS A 415 11.07 -1.68 -14.92
C LYS A 415 12.15 -1.91 -13.86
N ALA A 416 11.78 -2.44 -12.69
CA ALA A 416 12.73 -2.67 -11.59
C ALA A 416 13.48 -4.00 -11.68
N PHE A 417 13.03 -4.92 -12.52
CA PHE A 417 13.51 -6.29 -12.54
C PHE A 417 14.96 -6.41 -13.03
N HIS A 418 15.80 -7.06 -12.22
CA HIS A 418 17.20 -7.31 -12.51
C HIS A 418 17.74 -8.55 -11.77
N GLN A 419 16.92 -9.60 -11.64
CA GLN A 419 17.30 -10.82 -10.93
C GLN A 419 17.94 -11.82 -11.88
N ASN A 420 18.70 -12.76 -11.33
CA ASN A 420 19.37 -13.83 -12.09
C ASN A 420 18.34 -14.85 -12.60
N LEU A 421 18.41 -15.19 -13.89
CA LEU A 421 17.58 -16.20 -14.57
C LEU A 421 18.39 -17.24 -15.35
N ASP A 422 19.71 -17.25 -15.18
CA ASP A 422 20.61 -18.09 -15.97
C ASP A 422 20.28 -19.59 -15.80
N SER A 423 19.79 -19.99 -14.62
CA SER A 423 19.42 -21.38 -14.32
C SER A 423 18.12 -21.88 -14.96
N TRP A 424 17.39 -21.02 -15.67
CA TRP A 424 16.10 -21.40 -16.28
C TRP A 424 16.30 -22.29 -17.52
N ASP A 425 15.58 -23.42 -17.54
CA ASP A 425 15.45 -24.26 -18.74
C ASP A 425 14.32 -23.70 -19.60
N ILE A 426 14.67 -23.18 -20.77
CA ILE A 426 13.73 -22.70 -21.78
C ILE A 426 13.77 -23.55 -23.06
N SER A 427 14.35 -24.77 -23.00
CA SER A 427 14.58 -25.64 -24.17
C SER A 427 13.29 -26.08 -24.88
N ARG A 428 12.10 -25.76 -24.36
CA ARG A 428 10.79 -26.01 -24.97
C ARG A 428 10.11 -24.78 -25.56
N THR A 429 10.71 -23.61 -25.42
CA THR A 429 10.14 -22.34 -25.86
C THR A 429 10.49 -22.02 -27.31
N ALA A 430 9.48 -21.69 -28.11
CA ALA A 430 9.66 -21.35 -29.53
C ALA A 430 9.66 -19.84 -29.82
N ASP A 431 9.14 -19.02 -28.92
CA ASP A 431 8.94 -17.58 -29.14
C ASP A 431 9.35 -16.78 -27.89
N LEU A 432 10.31 -15.87 -28.05
CA LEU A 432 10.77 -14.93 -27.01
C LEU A 432 10.36 -13.48 -27.31
N THR A 433 9.39 -13.27 -28.19
CA THR A 433 8.93 -11.94 -28.59
C THR A 433 8.59 -11.09 -27.37
N THR A 434 9.25 -9.94 -27.26
CA THR A 434 9.05 -8.89 -26.26
C THR A 434 9.28 -9.27 -24.79
N THR A 435 9.91 -10.42 -24.47
CA THR A 435 10.08 -10.93 -23.08
C THR A 435 10.69 -9.92 -22.11
N PHE A 436 11.68 -9.12 -22.53
CA PHE A 436 12.33 -8.09 -21.71
C PHE A 436 12.14 -6.68 -22.28
N LYS A 437 11.18 -6.48 -23.19
CA LYS A 437 10.89 -5.15 -23.73
C LYS A 437 10.59 -4.18 -22.59
N ASP A 438 11.24 -3.01 -22.56
CA ASP A 438 11.11 -1.99 -21.51
C ASP A 438 11.52 -2.45 -20.09
N ALA A 439 12.22 -3.58 -19.92
CA ALA A 439 12.82 -3.98 -18.63
C ALA A 439 14.08 -3.16 -18.30
N LEU A 440 13.88 -1.90 -17.88
CA LEU A 440 14.92 -0.85 -17.88
C LEU A 440 16.18 -1.17 -17.05
N ARG A 441 16.07 -2.02 -16.02
CA ARG A 441 17.19 -2.38 -15.13
C ARG A 441 17.83 -3.74 -15.42
N PHE A 442 17.25 -4.54 -16.32
CA PHE A 442 17.71 -5.90 -16.57
C PHE A 442 19.09 -5.93 -17.25
N ASN A 443 20.03 -6.69 -16.68
CA ASN A 443 21.43 -6.79 -17.14
C ASN A 443 22.11 -8.12 -16.74
N ASN A 444 21.32 -9.16 -16.44
CA ASN A 444 21.89 -10.46 -16.07
C ASN A 444 22.25 -11.28 -17.31
N ALA A 445 23.27 -12.12 -17.15
CA ALA A 445 23.65 -13.12 -18.14
C ALA A 445 22.51 -14.12 -18.35
N LEU A 446 22.38 -14.60 -19.58
CA LEU A 446 21.43 -15.63 -20.01
C LEU A 446 22.19 -16.71 -20.81
N SER A 447 23.45 -16.94 -20.45
CA SER A 447 24.38 -17.80 -21.20
C SER A 447 23.93 -19.26 -21.22
N SER A 448 23.19 -19.71 -20.21
CA SER A 448 22.73 -21.10 -20.13
C SER A 448 21.35 -21.35 -20.75
N TRP A 449 20.68 -20.32 -21.28
CA TRP A 449 19.42 -20.49 -21.99
C TRP A 449 19.63 -21.27 -23.30
N ASP A 450 18.98 -22.43 -23.44
CA ASP A 450 18.93 -23.18 -24.70
C ASP A 450 17.87 -22.56 -25.62
N VAL A 451 18.33 -21.77 -26.60
CA VAL A 451 17.47 -21.08 -27.57
C VAL A 451 17.37 -21.82 -28.91
N ALA A 452 17.90 -23.03 -29.06
CA ALA A 452 17.98 -23.75 -30.35
C ALA A 452 16.62 -23.99 -31.04
N ARG A 453 15.48 -23.88 -30.32
CA ARG A 453 14.12 -23.98 -30.88
C ARG A 453 13.45 -22.64 -31.17
N VAL A 454 14.04 -21.53 -30.71
CA VAL A 454 13.45 -20.20 -30.83
C VAL A 454 13.46 -19.77 -32.30
N THR A 455 12.29 -19.32 -32.77
CA THR A 455 12.12 -18.80 -34.13
C THR A 455 12.01 -17.27 -34.18
N SER A 456 11.69 -16.60 -33.07
CA SER A 456 11.59 -15.14 -33.04
C SER A 456 12.19 -14.55 -31.77
N LEU A 457 13.05 -13.54 -31.97
CA LEU A 457 13.60 -12.67 -30.92
C LEU A 457 13.07 -11.24 -31.08
N ARG A 458 11.95 -11.07 -31.81
CA ARG A 458 11.38 -9.76 -32.11
C ARG A 458 11.18 -8.94 -30.83
N SER A 459 11.78 -7.75 -30.81
CA SER A 459 11.69 -6.79 -29.71
C SER A 459 12.12 -7.35 -28.34
N LEU A 460 12.92 -8.42 -28.27
CA LEU A 460 13.27 -9.12 -27.02
C LEU A 460 13.79 -8.16 -25.95
N PHE A 461 14.75 -7.31 -26.30
CA PHE A 461 15.38 -6.31 -25.42
C PHE A 461 15.09 -4.87 -25.87
N LEU A 462 13.99 -4.64 -26.60
CA LEU A 462 13.60 -3.30 -27.03
C LEU A 462 13.48 -2.34 -25.82
N ASN A 463 14.28 -1.27 -25.78
CA ASN A 463 14.39 -0.31 -24.68
C ASN A 463 14.82 -0.92 -23.33
N ALA A 464 15.48 -2.08 -23.32
CA ALA A 464 16.13 -2.61 -22.13
C ALA A 464 17.47 -1.87 -21.90
N ARG A 465 17.38 -0.62 -21.41
CA ARG A 465 18.47 0.38 -21.50
C ARG A 465 19.80 -0.02 -20.85
N ARG A 466 19.76 -0.94 -19.88
CA ARG A 466 20.94 -1.42 -19.16
C ARG A 466 21.45 -2.78 -19.64
N PHE A 467 20.75 -3.42 -20.57
CA PHE A 467 21.07 -4.80 -20.93
C PHE A 467 22.39 -4.91 -21.69
N ASN A 468 23.25 -5.78 -21.16
CA ASN A 468 24.55 -6.19 -21.69
C ASN A 468 24.96 -7.56 -21.10
N GLY A 469 23.96 -8.39 -20.76
CA GLY A 469 24.20 -9.74 -20.26
C GLY A 469 24.75 -10.65 -21.36
N ASP A 470 25.58 -11.60 -20.98
CA ASP A 470 26.16 -12.57 -21.92
C ASP A 470 25.06 -13.40 -22.60
N ILE A 471 25.06 -13.34 -23.93
CA ILE A 471 24.22 -14.09 -24.87
C ILE A 471 25.03 -14.59 -26.09
N ALA A 472 26.36 -14.48 -26.04
CA ALA A 472 27.22 -14.74 -27.20
C ALA A 472 27.13 -16.21 -27.68
N GLY A 473 26.88 -17.14 -26.76
CA GLY A 473 26.83 -18.59 -27.01
C GLY A 473 25.47 -19.16 -27.47
N TRP A 474 24.46 -18.33 -27.72
CA TRP A 474 23.12 -18.72 -28.20
C TRP A 474 23.14 -19.35 -29.59
N ASP A 475 22.53 -20.54 -29.73
CA ASP A 475 22.26 -21.15 -31.06
C ASP A 475 21.00 -20.53 -31.67
N VAL A 476 21.21 -19.54 -32.53
CA VAL A 476 20.13 -18.82 -33.21
C VAL A 476 19.82 -19.35 -34.61
N SER A 477 20.31 -20.55 -34.99
CA SER A 477 20.19 -21.11 -36.36
C SER A 477 18.74 -21.29 -36.83
N ARG A 478 17.73 -21.20 -35.94
CA ARG A 478 16.30 -21.26 -36.31
C ARG A 478 15.56 -19.92 -36.23
N VAL A 479 16.23 -18.86 -35.80
CA VAL A 479 15.65 -17.53 -35.68
C VAL A 479 15.40 -16.95 -37.07
N VAL A 480 14.17 -16.48 -37.30
CA VAL A 480 13.73 -15.86 -38.56
C VAL A 480 13.47 -14.36 -38.42
N ASP A 481 13.23 -13.87 -37.19
CA ASP A 481 12.85 -12.48 -36.91
C ASP A 481 13.71 -11.89 -35.78
N LEU A 482 14.54 -10.91 -36.15
CA LEU A 482 15.38 -10.08 -35.27
C LEU A 482 14.89 -8.63 -35.20
N ASN A 483 13.71 -8.32 -35.77
CA ASN A 483 13.22 -6.95 -35.78
C ASN A 483 13.17 -6.36 -34.35
N TYR A 484 13.73 -5.17 -34.15
CA TYR A 484 13.75 -4.44 -32.87
C TYR A 484 14.46 -5.15 -31.70
N ALA A 485 15.16 -6.28 -31.90
CA ALA A 485 15.66 -7.10 -30.80
C ALA A 485 16.48 -6.31 -29.75
N PHE A 486 17.31 -5.36 -30.17
CA PHE A 486 18.17 -4.53 -29.31
C PHE A 486 17.96 -3.02 -29.49
N ALA A 487 16.86 -2.61 -30.14
CA ALA A 487 16.58 -1.20 -30.33
C ALA A 487 16.46 -0.48 -28.97
N PHE A 488 17.05 0.72 -28.85
CA PHE A 488 17.14 1.48 -27.59
C PHE A 488 17.83 0.75 -26.42
N ALA A 489 18.52 -0.37 -26.65
CA ALA A 489 19.34 -1.03 -25.62
C ALA A 489 20.69 -0.29 -25.49
N PHE A 490 20.70 0.88 -24.84
CA PHE A 490 21.82 1.84 -24.89
C PHE A 490 23.19 1.30 -24.46
N ARG A 491 23.22 0.30 -23.57
CA ARG A 491 24.45 -0.29 -23.03
C ARG A 491 24.86 -1.60 -23.68
N PHE A 492 24.11 -2.08 -24.67
CA PHE A 492 24.41 -3.34 -25.34
C PHE A 492 25.70 -3.21 -26.17
N ALA A 493 26.67 -4.09 -25.88
CA ALA A 493 28.03 -4.11 -26.44
C ALA A 493 28.60 -5.55 -26.44
N GLN A 494 27.74 -6.56 -26.57
CA GLN A 494 28.18 -7.95 -26.63
C GLN A 494 28.70 -8.31 -28.01
N ASN A 495 29.76 -9.11 -28.04
CA ASN A 495 30.23 -9.74 -29.27
C ASN A 495 29.35 -10.95 -29.58
N ILE A 496 28.56 -10.85 -30.65
CA ILE A 496 27.60 -11.88 -31.09
C ILE A 496 27.94 -12.41 -32.49
N ASP A 497 29.23 -12.36 -32.83
CA ASP A 497 29.74 -12.79 -34.13
C ASP A 497 29.46 -14.29 -34.41
N GLY A 498 29.47 -15.12 -33.35
CA GLY A 498 29.24 -16.57 -33.46
C GLY A 498 27.79 -17.00 -33.74
N TRP A 499 26.85 -16.07 -33.88
CA TRP A 499 25.45 -16.36 -34.17
C TRP A 499 25.25 -16.81 -35.62
N ASP A 500 24.64 -17.99 -35.82
CA ASP A 500 24.25 -18.47 -37.16
C ASP A 500 22.96 -17.77 -37.62
N THR A 501 23.12 -16.69 -38.40
CA THR A 501 22.00 -15.87 -38.88
C THR A 501 21.44 -16.31 -40.24
N SER A 502 21.83 -17.49 -40.77
CA SER A 502 21.46 -17.96 -42.13
C SER A 502 19.95 -18.03 -42.41
N SER A 503 19.16 -18.20 -41.35
CA SER A 503 17.70 -18.29 -41.40
C SER A 503 16.96 -16.97 -41.15
N VAL A 504 17.67 -15.90 -40.77
CA VAL A 504 17.05 -14.61 -40.44
C VAL A 504 16.56 -13.90 -41.71
N LEU A 505 15.28 -13.54 -41.72
CA LEU A 505 14.63 -12.82 -42.83
C LEU A 505 14.44 -11.32 -42.53
N HIS A 506 14.26 -10.98 -41.24
CA HIS A 506 13.94 -9.63 -40.80
C HIS A 506 14.97 -9.10 -39.78
N PHE A 507 15.80 -8.14 -40.22
CA PHE A 507 16.81 -7.45 -39.42
C PHE A 507 16.46 -5.97 -39.15
N GLY A 508 15.27 -5.54 -39.56
CA GLY A 508 14.84 -4.16 -39.47
C GLY A 508 14.89 -3.63 -38.03
N THR A 509 15.53 -2.48 -37.84
CA THR A 509 15.61 -1.78 -36.55
C THR A 509 16.27 -2.63 -35.44
N THR A 510 17.08 -3.67 -35.74
CA THR A 510 17.67 -4.54 -34.69
C THR A 510 18.51 -3.77 -33.66
N PHE A 511 19.40 -2.87 -34.09
CA PHE A 511 20.31 -2.10 -33.23
C PHE A 511 20.03 -0.60 -33.24
N PHE A 512 18.80 -0.19 -33.59
CA PHE A 512 18.44 1.22 -33.66
C PHE A 512 18.64 1.90 -32.31
N ASP A 513 19.46 2.94 -32.24
CA ASP A 513 19.82 3.66 -31.02
C ASP A 513 20.48 2.76 -29.96
N ALA A 514 21.17 1.69 -30.36
CA ALA A 514 22.07 0.93 -29.48
C ALA A 514 23.41 1.66 -29.35
N VAL A 515 23.46 2.73 -28.56
CA VAL A 515 24.59 3.70 -28.51
C VAL A 515 25.94 3.05 -28.20
N SER A 516 26.02 2.06 -27.31
CA SER A 516 27.29 1.38 -26.97
C SER A 516 27.72 0.28 -27.92
N PHE A 517 26.87 -0.14 -28.86
CA PHE A 517 27.17 -1.27 -29.73
C PHE A 517 28.19 -0.89 -30.80
N ASP A 518 29.31 -1.62 -30.88
CA ASP A 518 30.47 -1.28 -31.69
C ASP A 518 30.83 -2.32 -32.77
N GLY A 519 30.28 -3.53 -32.78
CA GLY A 519 30.54 -4.54 -33.81
C GLY A 519 30.38 -5.99 -33.36
N GLY A 520 31.19 -6.89 -33.93
CA GLY A 520 31.09 -8.33 -33.71
C GLY A 520 29.96 -8.96 -34.52
N LEU A 521 29.97 -8.76 -35.84
CA LEU A 521 28.96 -9.26 -36.81
C LEU A 521 29.58 -9.75 -38.14
N GLU A 522 30.88 -9.97 -38.18
CA GLU A 522 31.64 -10.31 -39.38
C GLU A 522 31.19 -11.64 -40.01
N ALA A 523 30.83 -12.60 -39.18
CA ALA A 523 30.36 -13.94 -39.54
C ALA A 523 28.84 -14.04 -39.77
N TRP A 524 28.08 -12.96 -39.64
CA TRP A 524 26.64 -12.98 -39.90
C TRP A 524 26.33 -13.24 -41.38
N ASP A 525 25.50 -14.25 -41.63
CA ASP A 525 24.92 -14.52 -42.95
C ASP A 525 23.69 -13.63 -43.13
N THR A 526 23.76 -12.71 -44.09
CA THR A 526 22.64 -11.82 -44.47
C THR A 526 21.98 -12.20 -45.80
N ALA A 527 22.40 -13.31 -46.42
CA ALA A 527 21.98 -13.67 -47.78
C ALA A 527 20.47 -13.90 -47.91
N ALA A 528 19.81 -14.35 -46.83
CA ALA A 528 18.36 -14.54 -46.78
C ALA A 528 17.58 -13.26 -46.44
N GLY A 529 18.26 -12.23 -45.92
CA GLY A 529 17.65 -11.01 -45.38
C GLY A 529 16.97 -10.15 -46.45
N MET A 530 15.72 -9.74 -46.18
CA MET A 530 14.93 -8.86 -47.07
C MET A 530 14.86 -7.41 -46.57
N ASP A 531 15.06 -7.16 -45.28
CA ASP A 531 14.88 -5.86 -44.63
C ASP A 531 16.05 -5.58 -43.67
N LEU A 532 16.81 -4.52 -43.96
CA LEU A 532 17.85 -3.94 -43.12
C LEU A 532 17.50 -2.48 -42.72
N SER A 533 16.23 -2.08 -42.86
CA SER A 533 15.81 -0.70 -42.59
C SER A 533 16.13 -0.33 -41.13
N LYS A 534 16.69 0.86 -40.91
CA LYS A 534 17.04 1.41 -39.59
C LYS A 534 17.94 0.54 -38.70
N MET A 535 18.54 -0.54 -39.22
CA MET A 535 19.24 -1.55 -38.40
C MET A 535 20.26 -0.92 -37.45
N PHE A 536 21.03 0.07 -37.89
CA PHE A 536 22.03 0.82 -37.11
C PHE A 536 21.72 2.32 -37.02
N GLY A 537 20.47 2.72 -37.29
CA GLY A 537 20.08 4.12 -37.16
C GLY A 537 20.29 4.59 -35.72
N TYR A 538 20.96 5.72 -35.49
CA TYR A 538 21.36 6.25 -34.19
C TYR A 538 22.32 5.37 -33.38
N ALA A 539 22.87 4.28 -33.93
CA ALA A 539 23.93 3.51 -33.27
C ALA A 539 25.27 4.27 -33.36
N ILE A 540 25.50 5.16 -32.38
CA ILE A 540 26.57 6.17 -32.45
C ILE A 540 27.97 5.55 -32.57
N ARG A 541 28.27 4.50 -31.80
CA ARG A 541 29.59 3.84 -31.74
C ARG A 541 29.80 2.69 -32.74
N PHE A 542 28.81 2.41 -33.59
CA PHE A 542 28.89 1.26 -34.48
C PHE A 542 29.91 1.52 -35.61
N ASP A 543 30.94 0.68 -35.68
CA ASP A 543 31.95 0.68 -36.75
C ASP A 543 32.40 -0.76 -37.12
N GLY A 544 31.51 -1.74 -36.92
CA GLY A 544 31.80 -3.17 -37.11
C GLY A 544 32.07 -3.53 -38.57
N GLU A 545 33.00 -4.47 -38.81
CA GLU A 545 33.36 -4.93 -40.15
C GLU A 545 32.21 -5.72 -40.80
N ILE A 546 31.55 -5.14 -41.80
CA ILE A 546 30.39 -5.75 -42.49
C ILE A 546 30.54 -5.74 -44.02
N GLY A 547 31.76 -5.51 -44.51
CA GLY A 547 32.04 -5.37 -45.94
C GLY A 547 31.76 -6.64 -46.77
N GLU A 548 31.83 -7.81 -46.14
CA GLU A 548 31.66 -9.13 -46.77
C GLU A 548 30.21 -9.66 -46.73
N TRP A 549 29.27 -8.89 -46.19
CA TRP A 549 27.85 -9.27 -46.14
C TRP A 549 27.25 -9.42 -47.55
N ASP A 550 26.51 -10.52 -47.79
CA ASP A 550 25.69 -10.68 -48.99
C ASP A 550 24.36 -9.95 -48.78
N VAL A 551 24.20 -8.82 -49.47
CA VAL A 551 22.99 -8.01 -49.43
C VAL A 551 22.19 -8.07 -50.74
N SER A 552 22.51 -9.01 -51.65
CA SER A 552 21.94 -9.09 -53.00
C SER A 552 20.41 -9.30 -53.03
N ARG A 553 19.81 -9.72 -51.92
CA ARG A 553 18.35 -9.94 -51.76
C ARG A 553 17.63 -8.86 -50.95
N VAL A 554 18.35 -7.90 -50.37
CA VAL A 554 17.79 -6.85 -49.51
C VAL A 554 16.96 -5.87 -50.34
N ARG A 555 15.73 -5.61 -49.90
CA ARG A 555 14.79 -4.68 -50.57
C ARG A 555 14.71 -3.33 -49.88
N ASP A 556 14.83 -3.31 -48.56
CA ASP A 556 14.72 -2.11 -47.74
C ASP A 556 16.01 -1.86 -46.93
N MET A 557 16.61 -0.69 -47.12
CA MET A 557 17.77 -0.19 -46.40
C MET A 557 17.54 1.24 -45.86
N GLN A 558 16.28 1.72 -45.85
CA GLN A 558 15.99 3.09 -45.41
C GLN A 558 16.59 3.35 -44.03
N TYR A 559 17.29 4.47 -43.88
CA TYR A 559 17.88 4.93 -42.63
C TYR A 559 18.86 3.94 -41.96
N MET A 560 19.40 2.94 -42.66
CA MET A 560 20.21 1.86 -42.08
C MET A 560 21.35 2.38 -41.19
N PHE A 561 22.09 3.43 -41.60
CA PHE A 561 23.17 4.07 -40.83
C PHE A 561 22.88 5.54 -40.51
N TYR A 562 21.59 5.93 -40.49
CA TYR A 562 21.19 7.29 -40.19
C TYR A 562 21.70 7.73 -38.81
N HIS A 563 22.52 8.78 -38.72
CA HIS A 563 23.17 9.20 -37.45
C HIS A 563 24.13 8.18 -36.80
N ALA A 564 24.63 7.18 -37.52
CA ALA A 564 25.72 6.33 -37.04
C ALA A 564 27.06 7.10 -37.12
N ARG A 565 27.40 7.85 -36.05
CA ARG A 565 28.44 8.89 -36.07
C ARG A 565 29.88 8.39 -36.20
N GLU A 566 30.12 7.11 -35.91
CA GLU A 566 31.45 6.50 -36.03
C GLU A 566 31.59 5.59 -37.26
N PHE A 567 30.48 5.27 -37.94
CA PHE A 567 30.49 4.28 -39.02
C PHE A 567 31.25 4.75 -40.26
N ASN A 568 32.34 4.07 -40.58
CA ASN A 568 33.23 4.40 -41.70
C ASN A 568 33.84 3.18 -42.43
N GLN A 569 33.19 2.02 -42.34
CA GLN A 569 33.67 0.77 -42.92
C GLN A 569 33.53 0.72 -44.44
N ASN A 570 34.40 -0.06 -45.09
CA ASN A 570 34.35 -0.23 -46.53
C ASN A 570 33.26 -1.24 -46.94
N ILE A 571 32.18 -0.74 -47.53
CA ILE A 571 31.05 -1.52 -48.05
C ILE A 571 30.89 -1.36 -49.57
N SER A 572 31.94 -0.95 -50.28
CA SER A 572 31.88 -0.76 -51.74
C SER A 572 31.57 -2.04 -52.52
N GLY A 573 31.78 -3.21 -51.91
CA GLY A 573 31.56 -4.53 -52.50
C GLY A 573 30.09 -5.00 -52.48
N TRP A 574 29.19 -4.27 -51.82
CA TRP A 574 27.79 -4.68 -51.69
C TRP A 574 27.01 -4.59 -53.01
N ASP A 575 26.31 -5.68 -53.36
CA ASP A 575 25.34 -5.72 -54.47
C ASP A 575 23.97 -5.18 -54.01
N VAL A 576 23.70 -3.93 -54.34
CA VAL A 576 22.46 -3.22 -53.97
C VAL A 576 21.43 -3.17 -55.10
N SER A 577 21.54 -4.03 -56.13
CA SER A 577 20.66 -4.01 -57.31
C SER A 577 19.18 -4.25 -56.99
N ALA A 578 18.91 -4.98 -55.90
CA ALA A 578 17.56 -5.36 -55.47
C ALA A 578 16.90 -4.35 -54.51
N VAL A 579 17.66 -3.33 -54.05
CA VAL A 579 17.18 -2.34 -53.09
C VAL A 579 16.17 -1.41 -53.74
N THR A 580 14.94 -1.42 -53.21
CA THR A 580 13.83 -0.57 -53.69
C THR A 580 13.59 0.63 -52.78
N SER A 581 13.97 0.55 -51.50
CA SER A 581 13.82 1.64 -50.52
C SER A 581 15.16 1.94 -49.87
N CYS A 582 15.72 3.14 -50.13
CA CYS A 582 17.02 3.53 -49.58
C CYS A 582 17.14 5.03 -49.24
N ASP A 583 16.06 5.62 -48.74
CA ASP A 583 16.10 6.97 -48.21
C ASP A 583 17.08 7.07 -47.03
N ASP A 584 17.94 8.09 -47.05
CA ASP A 584 18.84 8.45 -45.94
C ASP A 584 19.70 7.32 -45.35
N VAL A 585 20.15 6.35 -46.18
CA VAL A 585 20.98 5.22 -45.72
C VAL A 585 22.21 5.66 -44.93
N LEU A 586 22.91 6.68 -45.41
CA LEU A 586 24.19 7.12 -44.85
C LEU A 586 24.11 8.52 -44.19
N SER A 587 22.94 9.16 -44.18
CA SER A 587 22.86 10.57 -43.76
C SER A 587 23.37 10.72 -42.32
N TRP A 588 24.32 11.66 -42.11
CA TRP A 588 24.98 11.92 -40.82
C TRP A 588 25.98 10.86 -40.34
N SER A 589 26.42 9.95 -41.20
CA SER A 589 27.57 9.07 -40.95
C SER A 589 28.86 9.63 -41.61
N PRO A 590 30.07 9.33 -41.08
CA PRO A 590 31.32 9.66 -41.75
C PRO A 590 31.42 9.06 -43.16
N LEU A 591 30.88 7.86 -43.37
CA LEU A 591 30.88 7.17 -44.66
C LEU A 591 30.19 7.96 -45.79
N GLN A 592 29.18 8.80 -45.48
CA GLN A 592 28.51 9.68 -46.46
C GLN A 592 29.49 10.56 -47.24
N LYS A 593 30.60 10.97 -46.62
CA LYS A 593 31.61 11.84 -47.24
C LYS A 593 32.68 11.04 -48.02
N ASN A 594 32.59 9.71 -48.07
CA ASN A 594 33.59 8.81 -48.64
C ASN A 594 33.04 7.93 -49.78
N PRO A 595 32.78 8.48 -50.99
CA PRO A 595 32.11 7.77 -52.09
C PRO A 595 32.84 6.54 -52.65
N ARG A 596 34.12 6.34 -52.30
CA ARG A 596 34.91 5.15 -52.67
C ARG A 596 34.60 3.92 -51.82
N PHE A 597 33.95 4.11 -50.68
CA PHE A 597 33.71 3.07 -49.68
C PHE A 597 32.25 2.63 -49.61
N HIS A 598 31.40 3.03 -50.55
CA HIS A 598 30.00 2.62 -50.59
C HIS A 598 29.45 2.62 -52.04
N PRO A 599 28.37 1.85 -52.32
CA PRO A 599 27.86 1.66 -53.69
C PRO A 599 26.91 2.76 -54.21
N TRP A 600 26.68 3.81 -53.41
CA TRP A 600 25.74 4.91 -53.72
C TRP A 600 26.49 6.14 -54.24
N GLN A 601 27.20 5.98 -55.36
CA GLN A 601 28.24 6.92 -55.85
C GLN A 601 27.78 8.37 -56.12
N ASN A 602 26.47 8.64 -56.14
CA ASN A 602 25.90 9.99 -56.07
C ASN A 602 25.08 10.10 -54.78
N ALA A 603 25.51 10.96 -53.85
CA ALA A 603 24.87 11.33 -52.58
C ALA A 603 23.39 11.82 -52.66
N THR A 604 22.79 11.84 -53.86
CA THR A 604 21.39 12.20 -54.13
C THR A 604 20.56 11.02 -54.66
N ALA A 605 21.15 9.82 -54.79
CA ALA A 605 20.46 8.65 -55.33
C ALA A 605 19.62 7.94 -54.25
N THR A 606 18.48 8.57 -53.98
CA THR A 606 17.20 7.85 -53.89
C THR A 606 17.18 6.69 -54.89
N CYS A 607 16.93 5.49 -54.36
CA CYS A 607 16.42 4.37 -55.13
C CYS A 607 15.19 4.80 -55.94
N SER A 608 15.47 5.19 -57.18
CA SER A 608 14.58 5.38 -58.32
C SER A 608 13.53 6.49 -58.36
N GLY A 609 13.89 7.48 -59.17
CA GLY A 609 13.10 7.75 -60.38
C GLY A 609 11.68 8.31 -60.20
N LEU A 610 11.44 9.01 -59.10
CA LEU A 610 10.28 9.90 -58.88
C LEU A 610 10.78 11.15 -58.14
N GLU A 611 10.94 12.23 -58.90
CA GLU A 611 10.71 13.62 -58.48
C GLU A 611 10.31 13.82 -56.99
N LEU A 612 11.28 14.29 -56.21
CA LEU A 612 11.12 15.26 -55.12
C LEU A 612 9.69 15.80 -54.94
N ASN A 613 8.88 15.10 -54.15
CA ASN A 613 7.86 15.74 -53.33
C ASN A 613 8.29 15.54 -51.88
N MET A 614 9.12 16.49 -51.43
CA MET A 614 9.18 16.92 -50.05
C MET A 614 7.77 16.88 -49.41
N HIS A 615 7.48 15.82 -48.68
CA HIS A 615 6.45 15.81 -47.65
C HIS A 615 7.14 15.53 -46.33
N PHE A 616 7.38 16.62 -45.60
CA PHE A 616 7.53 16.62 -44.15
C PHE A 616 6.43 15.75 -43.53
N VAL A 617 6.76 14.52 -43.14
CA VAL A 617 5.88 13.70 -42.31
C VAL A 617 6.25 13.98 -40.86
N HIS A 618 5.52 14.93 -40.27
CA HIS A 618 5.34 15.04 -38.84
C HIS A 618 4.87 13.67 -38.30
N ILE A 619 5.77 12.93 -37.66
CA ILE A 619 5.38 11.79 -36.82
C ILE A 619 4.81 12.35 -35.53
N ASN A 620 3.48 12.43 -35.50
CA ASN A 620 2.68 12.60 -34.29
C ASN A 620 2.92 11.39 -33.38
N LEU A 621 3.76 11.51 -32.36
CA LEU A 621 3.76 10.55 -31.25
C LEU A 621 2.57 10.88 -30.35
N GLY A 622 1.40 10.35 -30.71
CA GLY A 622 0.21 10.38 -29.88
C GLY A 622 0.39 9.49 -28.66
N ASN A 623 0.41 10.13 -27.48
CA ASN A 623 0.34 9.63 -26.10
C ASN A 623 1.25 8.47 -25.66
#